data_AF-A0A9E4I1U7-F1
#
_entry.id   AF-A0A9E4I1U7-F1
#
_cell.length_a   1.000
_cell.length_b   1.000
_cell.length_c   1.000
_cell.angle_alpha   90.00
_cell.angle_beta   90.00
_cell.angle_gamma   90.00
#
_symmetry.space_group_name_H-M   'P 1'
#
loop_
_entity.id
_entity.type
_entity.pdbx_description
1 polymer ?
#
loop_
_entity_poly.entity_id
_entity_poly.type
_entity_poly.pdbx_seq_one_letter_code
_entity_poly.pdbx_strand_id
1 'polypeptide(L)'
;AFAVAALIEGRGDRRGAHWVRPVPLAAWTVITTGIALGSWWAYYELGWGGWWFWDPVENASFMPWLAATALLHSTIVTGKRDALKSWTILLAILAFSLSLLGTFLVRSGVLTSIHAFAVDPARGVFILAILTAAIGGALTLYAVRAPSLRPGGFFAPVSREGALVLNNLFLAAGCFTVLTGTLYPLLLNVVTGASVSVGPPYYEIVFVPLMVPLLLLVALGMMAPWKRADLAGVLSRLKLLALVSVATWGIAWWWTLQASPLPAFGIALSVWIAGSVILEYGERIRIFRCPLRQSWQRARQLPAASHAMSLAHLGVAVFVAGVTASSAWQTEIIRTMAPGDRQDIAGYTLVFEGAGMVAGPNYDAERGTFVVTADGRHITRLEPERRSYLVQATRTTEAAIHTTLFADLYVVLGDAAGEGAHVVRLYHNPLVPWIWGGALLMAAGGAIGLVRRKTGPP
;
A
#
# COMPACT_ATOMS: atom_id res chain seq x y z
N ALA A 1 8.94 21.86 -8.06
CA ALA A 1 8.96 23.34 -7.88
C ALA A 1 9.68 23.76 -6.60
N PHE A 2 9.10 23.59 -5.39
CA PHE A 2 9.72 24.07 -4.13
C PHE A 2 11.14 23.56 -3.87
N ALA A 3 11.41 22.28 -4.14
CA ALA A 3 12.75 21.70 -4.02
C ALA A 3 13.78 22.36 -4.95
N VAL A 4 13.37 22.66 -6.19
CA VAL A 4 14.19 23.36 -7.20
C VAL A 4 14.45 24.81 -6.77
N ALA A 5 13.42 25.52 -6.29
CA ALA A 5 13.57 26.88 -5.77
C ALA A 5 14.55 26.92 -4.58
N ALA A 6 14.44 25.98 -3.64
CA ALA A 6 15.36 25.87 -2.50
C ALA A 6 16.83 25.65 -2.94
N LEU A 7 17.07 24.89 -4.01
CA LEU A 7 18.41 24.70 -4.59
C LEU A 7 18.94 25.97 -5.26
N ILE A 8 18.09 26.69 -6.00
CA ILE A 8 18.46 27.94 -6.67
C ILE A 8 18.82 29.02 -5.65
N GLU A 9 17.99 29.17 -4.62
CA GLU A 9 18.20 30.13 -3.52
C GLU A 9 19.34 29.72 -2.57
N GLY A 10 19.76 28.45 -2.58
CA GLY A 10 20.67 27.88 -1.59
C GLY A 10 20.07 27.83 -0.18
N ARG A 11 18.73 27.85 -0.07
CA ARG A 11 17.98 27.94 1.20
C ARG A 11 17.00 26.78 1.32
N GLY A 12 17.44 25.73 2.01
CA GLY A 12 16.59 24.62 2.47
C GLY A 12 16.35 24.70 3.97
N ASP A 13 15.82 25.82 4.46
CA ASP A 13 15.73 26.06 5.91
C ASP A 13 14.54 25.35 6.56
N ARG A 14 14.61 25.23 7.90
CA ARG A 14 13.55 24.68 8.75
C ARG A 14 12.17 25.28 8.47
N ARG A 15 12.10 26.60 8.22
CA ARG A 15 10.84 27.31 7.97
C ARG A 15 10.23 26.86 6.64
N GLY A 16 11.01 26.82 5.57
CA GLY A 16 10.58 26.32 4.26
C GLY A 16 10.04 24.89 4.33
N ALA A 17 10.74 23.99 5.04
CA ALA A 17 10.28 22.61 5.21
C ALA A 17 8.91 22.51 5.93
N HIS A 18 8.67 23.34 6.94
CA HIS A 18 7.38 23.38 7.63
C HIS A 18 6.25 23.89 6.73
N TRP A 19 6.53 24.93 5.91
CA TRP A 19 5.56 25.52 5.00
C TRP A 19 5.20 24.60 3.83
N VAL A 20 6.17 23.87 3.30
CA VAL A 20 5.97 22.99 2.13
C VAL A 20 5.34 21.66 2.51
N ARG A 21 5.44 21.20 3.78
CA ARG A 21 4.94 19.89 4.25
C ARG A 21 3.51 19.49 3.81
N PRO A 22 2.51 20.39 3.73
CA PRO A 22 1.19 20.02 3.24
C PRO A 22 1.17 19.48 1.80
N VAL A 23 2.12 19.91 0.95
CA VAL A 23 2.19 19.51 -0.46
C VAL A 23 2.50 18.01 -0.64
N PRO A 24 3.62 17.47 -0.10
CA PRO A 24 3.85 16.03 -0.18
C PRO A 24 2.79 15.22 0.58
N LEU A 25 2.15 15.79 1.60
CA LEU A 25 1.07 15.11 2.33
C LEU A 25 -0.19 14.97 1.49
N ALA A 26 -0.59 16.02 0.79
CA ALA A 26 -1.71 15.98 -0.15
C ALA A 26 -1.44 15.00 -1.29
N ALA A 27 -0.24 15.06 -1.89
CA ALA A 27 0.17 14.13 -2.94
C ALA A 27 0.16 12.68 -2.45
N TRP A 28 0.73 12.40 -1.27
CA TRP A 28 0.73 11.06 -0.68
C TRP A 28 -0.68 10.55 -0.38
N THR A 29 -1.59 11.43 0.10
CA THR A 29 -2.98 11.08 0.36
C THR A 29 -3.71 10.67 -0.92
N VAL A 30 -3.53 11.45 -1.99
CA VAL A 30 -4.14 11.19 -3.30
C VAL A 30 -3.58 9.90 -3.91
N ILE A 31 -2.25 9.71 -3.87
CA ILE A 31 -1.61 8.49 -4.38
C ILE A 31 -2.08 7.26 -3.59
N THR A 32 -2.13 7.33 -2.26
CA THR A 32 -2.64 6.23 -1.41
C THR A 32 -4.08 5.85 -1.81
N THR A 33 -4.93 6.86 -2.01
CA THR A 33 -6.32 6.64 -2.43
C THR A 33 -6.40 6.07 -3.84
N GLY A 34 -5.61 6.59 -4.78
CA GLY A 34 -5.57 6.12 -6.16
C GLY A 34 -5.09 4.67 -6.29
N ILE A 35 -4.04 4.30 -5.56
CA ILE A 35 -3.55 2.91 -5.51
C ILE A 35 -4.63 1.99 -4.93
N ALA A 36 -5.25 2.38 -3.82
CA ALA A 36 -6.30 1.58 -3.18
C ALA A 36 -7.51 1.38 -4.09
N LEU A 37 -7.98 2.43 -4.76
CA LEU A 37 -9.10 2.34 -5.70
C LEU A 37 -8.75 1.53 -6.95
N GLY A 38 -7.53 1.66 -7.48
CA GLY A 38 -7.07 0.86 -8.61
C GLY A 38 -6.98 -0.63 -8.29
N SER A 39 -6.40 -0.96 -7.14
CA SER A 39 -6.31 -2.33 -6.63
C SER A 39 -7.70 -2.92 -6.31
N TRP A 40 -8.60 -2.12 -5.71
CA TRP A 40 -10.00 -2.51 -5.49
C TRP A 40 -10.70 -2.79 -6.82
N TRP A 41 -10.57 -1.90 -7.80
CA TRP A 41 -11.17 -2.10 -9.13
C TRP A 41 -10.65 -3.38 -9.79
N ALA A 42 -9.33 -3.60 -9.79
CA ALA A 42 -8.72 -4.79 -10.37
C ALA A 42 -9.21 -6.08 -9.71
N TYR A 43 -9.41 -6.07 -8.40
CA TYR A 43 -9.95 -7.20 -7.65
C TYR A 43 -11.36 -7.59 -8.12
N TYR A 44 -12.22 -6.61 -8.42
CA TYR A 44 -13.59 -6.87 -8.87
C TYR A 44 -13.68 -7.29 -10.36
N GLU A 45 -12.78 -6.78 -11.19
CA GLU A 45 -12.98 -6.77 -12.66
C GLU A 45 -12.08 -7.78 -13.40
N LEU A 46 -10.99 -8.25 -12.78
CA LEU A 46 -10.04 -9.13 -13.45
C LEU A 46 -10.28 -10.62 -13.18
N GLY A 47 -11.08 -10.98 -12.18
CA GLY A 47 -11.53 -12.36 -11.98
C GLY A 47 -10.45 -13.36 -11.52
N TRP A 48 -9.27 -12.91 -11.10
CA TRP A 48 -8.16 -13.78 -10.68
C TRP A 48 -8.08 -13.98 -9.16
N GLY A 49 -9.01 -13.39 -8.41
CA GLY A 49 -9.13 -13.61 -6.97
C GLY A 49 -8.10 -12.91 -6.08
N GLY A 50 -7.18 -12.12 -6.64
CA GLY A 50 -6.17 -11.38 -5.87
C GLY A 50 -6.21 -9.86 -6.06
N TRP A 51 -5.53 -9.15 -5.16
CA TRP A 51 -5.60 -7.69 -5.02
C TRP A 51 -4.37 -6.94 -5.58
N TRP A 52 -3.24 -7.64 -5.77
CA TRP A 52 -1.99 -7.06 -6.26
C TRP A 52 -1.14 -8.11 -6.96
N PHE A 53 -0.72 -7.83 -8.19
CA PHE A 53 -0.01 -8.77 -9.06
C PHE A 53 1.46 -8.41 -9.32
N TRP A 54 1.96 -7.31 -8.73
CA TRP A 54 3.30 -6.77 -9.00
C TRP A 54 3.53 -6.47 -10.49
N ASP A 55 2.48 -6.10 -11.21
CA ASP A 55 2.60 -5.79 -12.63
C ASP A 55 3.22 -4.39 -12.84
N PRO A 56 3.74 -4.07 -14.03
CA PRO A 56 4.39 -2.78 -14.28
C PRO A 56 3.53 -1.54 -13.96
N VAL A 57 2.21 -1.59 -14.16
CA VAL A 57 1.31 -0.47 -13.89
C VAL A 57 1.12 -0.26 -12.38
N GLU A 58 0.90 -1.35 -11.64
CA GLU A 58 0.90 -1.35 -10.18
C GLU A 58 2.23 -0.81 -9.62
N ASN A 59 3.36 -1.34 -10.09
CA ASN A 59 4.70 -0.93 -9.66
C ASN A 59 4.99 0.56 -9.96
N ALA A 60 4.57 1.03 -11.14
CA ALA A 60 4.67 2.44 -11.55
C ALA A 60 3.97 3.39 -10.56
N SER A 61 2.85 2.98 -9.98
CA SER A 61 2.15 3.75 -8.95
C SER A 61 2.78 3.60 -7.56
N PHE A 62 3.35 2.43 -7.25
CA PHE A 62 3.89 2.11 -5.92
C PHE A 62 5.24 2.80 -5.63
N MET A 63 6.13 2.90 -6.63
CA MET A 63 7.43 3.57 -6.47
C MET A 63 7.34 5.02 -5.98
N PRO A 64 6.53 5.92 -6.59
CA PRO A 64 6.38 7.28 -6.08
C PRO A 64 5.73 7.31 -4.69
N TRP A 65 4.88 6.33 -4.33
CA TRP A 65 4.32 6.22 -2.98
C TRP A 65 5.40 5.91 -1.93
N LEU A 66 6.33 5.00 -2.21
CA LEU A 66 7.47 4.69 -1.33
C LEU A 66 8.37 5.92 -1.14
N ALA A 67 8.74 6.58 -2.24
CA ALA A 67 9.54 7.80 -2.20
C ALA A 67 8.83 8.96 -1.48
N ALA A 68 7.52 9.13 -1.69
CA ALA A 68 6.71 10.13 -1.01
C ALA A 68 6.58 9.83 0.50
N THR A 69 6.46 8.55 0.89
CA THR A 69 6.44 8.15 2.29
C THR A 69 7.76 8.49 2.98
N ALA A 70 8.90 8.22 2.35
CA ALA A 70 10.21 8.62 2.84
C ALA A 70 10.33 10.16 2.92
N LEU A 71 9.84 10.87 1.90
CA LEU A 71 9.82 12.34 1.85
C LEU A 71 9.03 12.93 3.02
N LEU A 72 7.84 12.40 3.32
CA LEU A 72 7.03 12.85 4.44
C LEU A 72 7.78 12.75 5.77
N HIS A 73 8.43 11.63 6.02
CA HIS A 73 9.24 11.44 7.22
C HIS A 73 10.46 12.36 7.25
N SER A 74 11.14 12.53 6.11
CA SER A 74 12.30 13.42 5.98
C SER A 74 11.96 14.89 6.19
N THR A 75 10.81 15.36 5.70
CA THR A 75 10.35 16.75 5.91
C THR A 75 10.07 17.05 7.38
N ILE A 76 9.63 16.06 8.17
CA ILE A 76 9.45 16.22 9.62
C ILE A 76 10.80 16.41 10.31
N VAL A 77 11.83 15.63 9.95
CA VAL A 77 13.18 15.78 10.49
C VAL A 77 13.75 17.14 10.11
N THR A 78 13.65 17.54 8.83
CA THR A 78 14.09 18.86 8.37
C THR A 78 13.39 20.00 9.13
N GLY A 79 12.06 19.94 9.22
CA GLY A 79 11.26 20.98 9.89
C GLY A 79 11.43 21.03 11.42
N LYS A 80 11.87 19.96 12.09
CA LYS A 80 12.07 19.94 13.55
C LYS A 80 13.50 20.06 14.00
N ARG A 81 14.46 19.64 13.18
CA ARG A 81 15.87 19.48 13.57
C ARG A 81 16.84 20.18 12.63
N ASP A 82 16.34 20.76 11.53
CA ASP A 82 17.18 21.38 10.51
C ASP A 82 18.21 20.39 9.93
N ALA A 83 17.90 19.09 9.93
CA ALA A 83 18.75 18.00 9.46
C ALA A 83 18.15 17.33 8.21
N LEU A 84 18.94 16.58 7.44
CA LEU A 84 18.49 15.86 6.22
C LEU A 84 17.95 16.77 5.09
N LYS A 85 18.36 18.04 5.03
CA LYS A 85 17.92 19.01 4.01
C LYS A 85 18.14 18.49 2.58
N SER A 86 19.39 18.13 2.28
CA SER A 86 19.80 17.63 0.97
C SER A 86 19.03 16.36 0.59
N TRP A 87 18.95 15.41 1.53
CA TRP A 87 18.17 14.18 1.36
C TRP A 87 16.68 14.43 1.10
N THR A 88 16.07 15.37 1.83
CA THR A 88 14.67 15.75 1.64
C THR A 88 14.42 16.35 0.25
N ILE A 89 15.34 17.19 -0.23
CA ILE A 89 15.27 17.76 -1.58
C ILE A 89 15.41 16.65 -2.63
N LEU A 90 16.37 15.73 -2.45
CA LEU A 90 16.55 14.59 -3.34
C LEU A 90 15.29 13.73 -3.42
N LEU A 91 14.71 13.36 -2.27
CA LEU A 91 13.46 12.60 -2.21
C LEU A 91 12.30 13.32 -2.89
N ALA A 92 12.22 14.66 -2.78
CA ALA A 92 11.20 15.44 -3.48
C ALA A 92 11.36 15.40 -5.00
N ILE A 93 12.61 15.45 -5.49
CA ILE A 93 12.92 15.28 -6.91
C ILE A 93 12.55 13.86 -7.34
N LEU A 94 13.04 12.84 -6.62
CA LEU A 94 12.80 11.43 -6.96
C LEU A 94 11.31 11.05 -6.95
N ALA A 95 10.54 11.46 -5.93
CA ALA A 95 9.11 11.15 -5.88
C ALA A 95 8.34 11.73 -7.07
N PHE A 96 8.67 12.95 -7.50
CA PHE A 96 8.08 13.55 -8.70
C PHE A 96 8.57 12.87 -9.99
N SER A 97 9.87 12.61 -10.10
CA SER A 97 10.48 11.90 -11.23
C SER A 97 9.87 10.51 -11.44
N LEU A 98 9.65 9.75 -10.36
CA LEU A 98 9.04 8.43 -10.40
C LEU A 98 7.57 8.47 -10.85
N SER A 99 6.83 9.52 -10.47
CA SER A 99 5.46 9.73 -10.96
C SER A 99 5.41 10.02 -12.47
N LEU A 100 6.35 10.84 -12.98
CA LEU A 100 6.49 11.05 -14.42
C LEU A 100 6.93 9.76 -15.13
N LEU A 101 7.88 9.02 -14.56
CA LEU A 101 8.32 7.74 -15.11
C LEU A 101 7.16 6.77 -15.20
N GLY A 102 6.32 6.67 -14.17
CA GLY A 102 5.11 5.85 -14.21
C GLY A 102 4.19 6.23 -15.37
N THR A 103 4.01 7.54 -15.63
CA THR A 103 3.22 7.99 -16.78
C THR A 103 3.79 7.49 -18.11
N PHE A 104 5.12 7.52 -18.26
CA PHE A 104 5.80 6.97 -19.43
C PHE A 104 5.62 5.45 -19.53
N LEU A 105 5.84 4.71 -18.47
CA LEU A 105 5.75 3.24 -18.48
C LEU A 105 4.35 2.77 -18.88
N VAL A 106 3.30 3.43 -18.39
CA VAL A 106 1.90 3.03 -18.64
C VAL A 106 1.39 3.50 -20.01
N ARG A 107 1.93 4.58 -20.59
CA ARG A 107 1.39 5.18 -21.84
C ARG A 107 2.24 4.95 -23.09
N SER A 108 3.52 4.61 -22.93
CA SER A 108 4.43 4.42 -24.07
C SER A 108 4.24 3.10 -24.80
N GLY A 109 3.64 2.09 -24.14
CA GLY A 109 3.57 0.72 -24.67
C GLY A 109 4.86 -0.07 -24.55
N VAL A 110 5.84 0.45 -23.82
CA VAL A 110 7.18 -0.14 -23.75
C VAL A 110 7.23 -1.40 -22.87
N LEU A 111 6.22 -1.60 -22.00
CA LEU A 111 6.05 -2.78 -21.17
C LEU A 111 4.68 -3.41 -21.45
N THR A 112 4.62 -4.74 -21.44
CA THR A 112 3.37 -5.48 -21.42
C THR A 112 2.76 -5.45 -20.02
N SER A 113 1.48 -5.12 -19.91
CA SER A 113 0.74 -5.12 -18.65
C SER A 113 -0.72 -5.43 -18.91
N ILE A 114 -1.34 -6.17 -17.99
CA ILE A 114 -2.78 -6.45 -17.98
C ILE A 114 -3.63 -5.20 -17.69
N HIS A 115 -3.01 -4.16 -17.11
CA HIS A 115 -3.64 -2.89 -16.77
C HIS A 115 -3.33 -1.78 -17.80
N ALA A 116 -2.67 -2.10 -18.91
CA ALA A 116 -2.32 -1.12 -19.93
C ALA A 116 -3.51 -0.84 -20.86
N PHE A 117 -4.01 0.40 -20.85
CA PHE A 117 -5.07 0.88 -21.75
C PHE A 117 -4.58 2.09 -22.56
N ALA A 118 -4.89 2.11 -23.86
CA ALA A 118 -4.56 3.19 -24.81
C ALA A 118 -3.05 3.47 -24.91
N VAL A 119 -2.35 2.62 -25.67
CA VAL A 119 -0.92 2.72 -25.99
C VAL A 119 -0.73 3.53 -27.27
N ASP A 120 0.14 4.55 -27.23
CA ASP A 120 0.51 5.36 -28.40
C ASP A 120 2.02 5.68 -28.38
N PRO A 121 2.83 5.03 -29.23
CA PRO A 121 4.29 5.24 -29.26
C PRO A 121 4.71 6.69 -29.53
N ALA A 122 3.93 7.46 -30.29
CA ALA A 122 4.25 8.86 -30.58
C ALA A 122 4.14 9.73 -29.32
N ARG A 123 3.16 9.44 -28.44
CA ARG A 123 3.06 10.09 -27.12
C ARG A 123 4.22 9.70 -26.21
N GLY A 124 4.72 8.47 -26.33
CA GLY A 124 5.89 7.98 -25.59
C GLY A 124 7.13 8.86 -25.78
N VAL A 125 7.44 9.26 -27.01
CA VAL A 125 8.60 10.13 -27.33
C VAL A 125 8.46 11.51 -26.71
N PHE A 126 7.28 12.12 -26.79
CA PHE A 126 7.02 13.42 -26.16
C PHE A 126 7.19 13.36 -24.63
N ILE A 127 6.66 12.32 -23.99
CA ILE A 127 6.83 12.10 -22.55
C ILE A 127 8.30 11.87 -22.20
N LEU A 128 9.06 11.14 -23.02
CA LEU A 128 10.50 10.92 -22.82
C LEU A 128 11.32 12.21 -22.87
N ALA A 129 10.97 13.13 -23.77
CA ALA A 129 11.61 14.45 -23.83
C ALA A 129 11.34 15.26 -22.54
N ILE A 130 10.08 15.26 -22.07
CA ILE A 130 9.71 15.89 -20.80
C ILE A 130 10.45 15.26 -19.62
N LEU A 131 10.52 13.93 -19.57
CA LEU A 131 11.26 13.19 -18.54
C LEU A 131 12.74 13.59 -18.52
N THR A 132 13.38 13.63 -19.69
CA THR A 132 14.80 13.98 -19.81
C THR A 132 15.04 15.41 -19.30
N ALA A 133 14.21 16.37 -19.70
CA ALA A 133 14.32 17.75 -19.25
C ALA A 133 14.03 17.92 -17.75
N ALA A 134 12.93 17.33 -17.25
CA ALA A 134 12.49 17.49 -15.87
C ALA A 134 13.36 16.73 -14.87
N ILE A 135 13.64 15.45 -15.13
CA ILE A 135 14.44 14.59 -14.26
C ILE A 135 15.92 14.97 -14.38
N GLY A 136 16.44 14.99 -15.61
CA GLY A 136 17.83 15.35 -15.88
C GLY A 136 18.16 16.74 -15.34
N GLY A 137 17.36 17.75 -15.70
CA GLY A 137 17.55 19.11 -15.22
C GLY A 137 17.50 19.24 -13.69
N ALA A 138 16.54 18.60 -13.02
CA ALA A 138 16.44 18.65 -11.56
C ALA A 138 17.59 17.92 -10.85
N LEU A 139 18.02 16.76 -11.35
CA LEU A 139 19.13 15.99 -10.79
C LEU A 139 20.49 16.66 -11.04
N THR A 140 20.70 17.24 -12.22
CA THR A 140 21.89 18.05 -12.52
C THR A 140 21.96 19.27 -11.60
N LEU A 141 20.85 19.99 -11.43
CA LEU A 141 20.78 21.12 -10.51
C LEU A 141 21.07 20.68 -9.07
N TYR A 142 20.50 19.55 -8.64
CA TYR A 142 20.78 18.96 -7.33
C TYR A 142 22.28 18.65 -7.18
N ALA A 143 22.90 17.98 -8.15
CA ALA A 143 24.33 17.64 -8.10
C ALA A 143 25.21 18.89 -7.94
N VAL A 144 24.88 19.98 -8.64
CA VAL A 144 25.64 21.24 -8.58
C VAL A 144 25.37 22.04 -7.30
N ARG A 145 24.12 22.11 -6.85
CA ARG A 145 23.71 23.01 -5.75
C ARG A 145 23.66 22.35 -4.37
N ALA A 146 23.46 21.04 -4.28
CA ALA A 146 23.34 20.34 -3.00
C ALA A 146 24.54 20.55 -2.05
N PRO A 147 25.80 20.58 -2.51
CA PRO A 147 26.95 20.85 -1.63
C PRO A 147 26.92 22.23 -0.98
N SER A 148 26.23 23.21 -1.58
CA SER A 148 26.09 24.56 -1.01
C SER A 148 25.07 24.66 0.13
N LEU A 149 24.27 23.61 0.35
CA LEU A 149 23.31 23.57 1.43
C LEU A 149 24.03 23.39 2.77
N ARG A 150 23.81 24.34 3.68
CA ARG A 150 24.44 24.32 5.02
C ARG A 150 24.19 22.98 5.72
N PRO A 151 25.23 22.35 6.30
CA PRO A 151 25.09 21.17 7.13
C PRO A 151 24.04 21.40 8.22
N GLY A 152 23.24 20.35 8.47
CA GLY A 152 22.13 20.41 9.40
C GLY A 152 22.52 20.16 10.85
N GLY A 153 21.52 20.12 11.73
CA GLY A 153 21.73 19.80 13.14
C GLY A 153 22.21 18.36 13.37
N PHE A 154 23.11 18.16 14.34
CA PHE A 154 23.57 16.85 14.77
C PHE A 154 22.52 16.12 15.65
N PHE A 155 22.54 14.79 15.59
CA PHE A 155 21.74 13.90 16.42
C PHE A 155 22.50 12.59 16.70
N ALA A 156 22.20 11.93 17.81
CA ALA A 156 22.78 10.62 18.12
C ALA A 156 22.12 9.53 17.25
N PRO A 157 22.83 8.47 16.82
CA PRO A 157 22.25 7.39 16.03
C PRO A 157 21.03 6.74 16.69
N VAL A 158 21.09 6.56 18.02
CA VAL A 158 19.95 6.10 18.83
C VAL A 158 19.09 7.32 19.17
N SER A 159 18.15 7.63 18.29
CA SER A 159 17.20 8.74 18.43
C SER A 159 16.01 8.55 17.47
N ARG A 160 14.99 9.40 17.59
CA ARG A 160 13.91 9.45 16.60
C ARG A 160 14.43 9.82 15.22
N GLU A 161 15.40 10.73 15.13
CA GLU A 161 16.05 11.08 13.86
C GLU A 161 16.71 9.85 13.22
N GLY A 162 17.48 9.07 13.99
CA GLY A 162 18.13 7.86 13.50
C GLY A 162 17.14 6.80 13.02
N ALA A 163 16.04 6.57 13.74
CA ALA A 163 14.97 5.69 13.29
C ALA A 163 14.32 6.18 11.99
N LEU A 164 14.11 7.50 11.83
CA LEU A 164 13.57 8.08 10.59
C LEU A 164 14.57 8.02 9.42
N VAL A 165 15.88 8.05 9.68
CA VAL A 165 16.91 7.81 8.67
C VAL A 165 16.87 6.37 8.18
N LEU A 166 16.85 5.40 9.10
CA LEU A 166 16.73 3.98 8.75
C LEU A 166 15.40 3.70 8.00
N ASN A 167 14.30 4.32 8.43
CA ASN A 167 13.03 4.28 7.71
C ASN A 167 13.19 4.70 6.24
N ASN A 168 13.83 5.85 6.02
CA ASN A 168 14.05 6.36 4.67
C ASN A 168 14.98 5.47 3.86
N LEU A 169 15.99 4.86 4.50
CA LEU A 169 16.89 3.91 3.84
C LEU A 169 16.12 2.69 3.33
N PHE A 170 15.30 2.05 4.18
CA PHE A 170 14.52 0.88 3.78
C PHE A 170 13.48 1.21 2.70
N LEU A 171 12.78 2.36 2.81
CA LEU A 171 11.84 2.80 1.79
C LEU A 171 12.51 3.11 0.45
N ALA A 172 13.68 3.76 0.47
CA ALA A 172 14.45 4.05 -0.73
C ALA A 172 15.02 2.78 -1.36
N ALA A 173 15.53 1.84 -0.55
CA ALA A 173 15.99 0.54 -1.01
C ALA A 173 14.85 -0.27 -1.62
N GLY A 174 13.69 -0.33 -0.97
CA GLY A 174 12.49 -0.98 -1.50
C GLY A 174 12.07 -0.36 -2.84
N CYS A 175 12.02 0.97 -2.92
CA CYS A 175 11.72 1.67 -4.17
C CYS A 175 12.74 1.32 -5.28
N PHE A 176 14.02 1.24 -4.95
CA PHE A 176 15.07 0.87 -5.90
C PHE A 176 14.94 -0.57 -6.40
N THR A 177 14.58 -1.52 -5.52
CA THR A 177 14.34 -2.92 -5.93
C THR A 177 13.14 -3.03 -6.87
N VAL A 178 12.05 -2.33 -6.59
CA VAL A 178 10.86 -2.30 -7.46
C VAL A 178 11.19 -1.65 -8.80
N LEU A 179 11.92 -0.54 -8.80
CA LEU A 179 12.40 0.12 -10.02
C LEU A 179 13.26 -0.81 -10.86
N THR A 180 14.19 -1.51 -10.22
CA THR A 180 15.09 -2.46 -10.90
C THR A 180 14.29 -3.58 -11.54
N GLY A 181 13.40 -4.25 -10.80
CA GLY A 181 12.55 -5.32 -11.35
C GLY A 181 11.66 -4.84 -12.50
N THR A 182 11.13 -3.62 -12.39
CA THR A 182 10.22 -3.05 -13.40
C THR A 182 10.96 -2.66 -14.69
N LEU A 183 12.17 -2.10 -14.57
CA LEU A 183 12.96 -1.66 -15.73
C LEU A 183 13.86 -2.76 -16.31
N TYR A 184 14.11 -3.85 -15.59
CA TYR A 184 14.98 -4.92 -16.05
C TYR A 184 14.53 -5.56 -17.38
N PRO A 185 13.24 -5.92 -17.57
CA PRO A 185 12.73 -6.36 -18.87
C PRO A 185 13.05 -5.42 -20.03
N LEU A 186 12.89 -4.11 -19.79
CA LEU A 186 13.13 -3.07 -20.79
C LEU A 186 14.60 -3.02 -21.20
N LEU A 187 15.50 -3.02 -20.20
CA LEU A 187 16.94 -3.02 -20.45
C LEU A 187 17.38 -4.28 -21.19
N LEU A 188 16.87 -5.45 -20.80
CA LEU A 188 17.20 -6.71 -21.45
C LEU A 188 16.73 -6.73 -22.91
N ASN A 189 15.51 -6.26 -23.17
CA ASN A 189 14.95 -6.18 -24.52
C ASN A 189 15.79 -5.28 -25.44
N VAL A 190 16.22 -4.11 -24.95
CA VAL A 190 17.07 -3.18 -25.74
C VAL A 190 18.46 -3.77 -26.04
N VAL A 191 19.05 -4.52 -25.10
CA VAL A 191 20.41 -5.06 -25.25
C VAL A 191 20.44 -6.38 -26.04
N THR A 192 19.46 -7.26 -25.81
CA THR A 192 19.47 -8.65 -26.30
C THR A 192 18.35 -8.98 -27.28
N GLY A 193 17.34 -8.13 -27.40
CA GLY A 193 16.09 -8.42 -28.12
C GLY A 193 15.15 -9.38 -27.40
N ALA A 194 15.54 -9.95 -26.25
CA ALA A 194 14.71 -10.87 -25.49
C ALA A 194 13.65 -10.14 -24.67
N SER A 195 12.39 -10.57 -24.80
CA SER A 195 11.28 -10.08 -23.97
C SER A 195 11.04 -11.05 -22.81
N VAL A 196 11.29 -10.58 -21.59
CA VAL A 196 11.03 -11.32 -20.35
C VAL A 196 10.06 -10.54 -19.48
N SER A 197 9.35 -11.22 -18.59
CA SER A 197 8.51 -10.58 -17.56
C SER A 197 9.03 -10.92 -16.17
N VAL A 198 9.06 -9.92 -15.29
CA VAL A 198 9.38 -10.11 -13.87
C VAL A 198 8.07 -10.09 -13.09
N GLY A 199 7.71 -11.22 -12.48
CA GLY A 199 6.46 -11.38 -11.72
C GLY A 199 6.65 -11.36 -10.20
N PRO A 200 5.57 -11.63 -9.43
CA PRO A 200 5.55 -11.61 -7.97
C PRO A 200 6.74 -12.27 -7.26
N PRO A 201 7.23 -13.46 -7.67
CA PRO A 201 8.29 -14.16 -6.92
C PRO A 201 9.57 -13.33 -6.74
N TYR A 202 9.96 -12.53 -7.74
CA TYR A 202 11.11 -11.63 -7.62
C TYR A 202 10.87 -10.58 -6.54
N TYR A 203 9.74 -9.87 -6.64
CA TYR A 203 9.42 -8.75 -5.77
C TYR A 203 9.22 -9.21 -4.33
N GLU A 204 8.55 -10.34 -4.10
CA GLU A 204 8.32 -10.87 -2.76
C GLU A 204 9.64 -11.24 -2.06
N ILE A 205 10.57 -11.90 -2.76
CA ILE A 205 11.86 -12.30 -2.20
C ILE A 205 12.74 -11.09 -1.85
N VAL A 206 12.68 -10.00 -2.61
CA VAL A 206 13.53 -8.82 -2.37
C VAL A 206 12.88 -7.77 -1.48
N PHE A 207 11.57 -7.55 -1.62
CA PHE A 207 10.85 -6.46 -0.96
C PHE A 207 10.45 -6.81 0.46
N VAL A 208 9.94 -8.03 0.70
CA VAL A 208 9.47 -8.44 2.03
C VAL A 208 10.61 -8.39 3.08
N PRO A 209 11.84 -8.89 2.81
CA PRO A 209 12.93 -8.78 3.77
C PRO A 209 13.38 -7.34 4.09
N LEU A 210 13.09 -6.37 3.21
CA LEU A 210 13.33 -4.95 3.48
C LEU A 210 12.21 -4.35 4.34
N MET A 211 10.97 -4.75 4.11
CA MET A 211 9.82 -4.22 4.84
C MET A 211 9.71 -4.75 6.26
N VAL A 212 10.04 -6.03 6.51
CA VAL A 212 10.01 -6.62 7.87
C VAL A 212 10.79 -5.79 8.92
N PRO A 213 12.09 -5.48 8.73
CA PRO A 213 12.83 -4.66 9.69
C PRO A 213 12.32 -3.23 9.77
N LEU A 214 11.84 -2.66 8.66
CA LEU A 214 11.19 -1.35 8.65
C LEU A 214 9.93 -1.33 9.54
N LEU A 215 9.07 -2.35 9.43
CA LEU A 215 7.85 -2.47 10.23
C LEU A 215 8.15 -2.69 11.72
N LEU A 216 9.20 -3.45 12.05
CA LEU A 216 9.69 -3.55 13.44
C LEU A 216 10.17 -2.19 13.97
N LEU A 217 10.86 -1.42 13.14
CA LEU A 217 11.40 -0.11 13.49
C LEU A 217 10.33 0.95 13.79
N VAL A 218 9.11 0.82 13.24
CA VAL A 218 8.01 1.78 13.45
C VAL A 218 7.79 2.04 14.95
N ALA A 219 7.66 0.98 15.76
CA ALA A 219 7.42 1.12 17.19
C ALA A 219 8.59 1.82 17.93
N LEU A 220 9.82 1.49 17.55
CA LEU A 220 11.02 2.12 18.12
C LEU A 220 11.06 3.62 17.77
N GLY A 221 10.79 3.97 16.50
CA GLY A 221 10.77 5.37 16.04
C GLY A 221 9.68 6.20 16.70
N MET A 222 8.50 5.63 16.93
CA MET A 222 7.39 6.27 17.64
C MET A 222 7.72 6.59 19.10
N MET A 223 8.38 5.66 19.79
CA MET A 223 8.74 5.76 21.21
C MET A 223 10.00 6.60 21.46
N ALA A 224 10.96 6.60 20.53
CA ALA A 224 12.21 7.31 20.71
C ALA A 224 11.99 8.84 20.82
N PRO A 225 12.61 9.54 21.79
CA PRO A 225 12.65 11.00 21.79
C PRO A 225 13.59 11.56 20.70
N TRP A 226 13.45 12.86 20.43
CA TRP A 226 14.35 13.61 19.54
C TRP A 226 15.75 13.77 20.15
N LYS A 227 16.77 14.01 19.31
CA LYS A 227 18.20 14.21 19.63
C LYS A 227 18.94 12.99 20.14
N ARG A 228 18.45 12.35 21.21
CA ARG A 228 19.06 11.20 21.86
C ARG A 228 18.02 10.42 22.63
N ALA A 229 17.97 9.12 22.41
CA ALA A 229 17.12 8.19 23.13
C ALA A 229 17.96 7.31 24.07
N ASP A 230 17.36 6.94 25.20
CA ASP A 230 17.81 5.83 26.02
C ASP A 230 17.16 4.55 25.47
N LEU A 231 17.97 3.69 24.83
CA LEU A 231 17.49 2.47 24.19
C LEU A 231 16.89 1.50 25.22
N ALA A 232 17.51 1.37 26.39
CA ALA A 232 17.01 0.48 27.44
C ALA A 232 15.65 0.96 27.95
N GLY A 233 15.50 2.27 28.16
CA GLY A 233 14.23 2.91 28.49
C GLY A 233 13.15 2.67 27.43
N VAL A 234 13.46 2.82 26.14
CA VAL A 234 12.50 2.54 25.05
C VAL A 234 12.09 1.07 25.02
N LEU A 235 13.05 0.14 25.07
CA LEU A 235 12.79 -1.30 25.06
C LEU A 235 11.98 -1.74 26.29
N SER A 236 12.23 -1.15 27.47
CA SER A 236 11.48 -1.44 28.69
C SER A 236 9.99 -1.12 28.59
N ARG A 237 9.62 -0.11 27.80
CA ARG A 237 8.22 0.27 27.54
C ARG A 237 7.56 -0.65 26.51
N LEU A 238 8.34 -1.12 25.55
CA LEU A 238 7.87 -2.01 24.49
C LEU A 238 7.86 -3.49 24.91
N LYS A 239 8.48 -3.87 26.04
CA LYS A 239 8.62 -5.28 26.45
C LYS A 239 7.30 -6.06 26.49
N LEU A 240 6.23 -5.44 27.02
CA LEU A 240 4.93 -6.10 27.13
C LEU A 240 4.31 -6.26 25.75
N LEU A 241 4.42 -5.24 24.90
CA LEU A 241 3.97 -5.33 23.52
C LEU A 241 4.76 -6.38 22.74
N ALA A 242 6.08 -6.47 22.91
CA ALA A 242 6.89 -7.50 22.30
C ALA A 242 6.43 -8.90 22.73
N LEU A 243 6.16 -9.10 24.03
CA LEU A 243 5.62 -10.36 24.53
C LEU A 243 4.25 -10.70 23.93
N VAL A 244 3.35 -9.72 23.85
CA VAL A 244 2.03 -9.89 23.23
C VAL A 244 2.14 -10.21 21.74
N SER A 245 3.04 -9.56 21.01
CA SER A 245 3.31 -9.86 19.60
C SER A 245 3.88 -11.26 19.41
N VAL A 246 4.83 -11.68 20.25
CA VAL A 246 5.38 -13.05 20.22
C VAL A 246 4.34 -14.09 20.60
N ALA A 247 3.49 -13.83 21.60
CA ALA A 247 2.39 -14.70 21.95
C ALA A 247 1.37 -14.80 20.80
N THR A 248 1.04 -13.68 20.15
CA THR A 248 0.18 -13.64 18.96
C THR A 248 0.77 -14.48 17.84
N TRP A 249 2.09 -14.38 17.61
CA TRP A 249 2.79 -15.20 16.62
C TRP A 249 2.62 -16.69 16.91
N GLY A 250 2.89 -17.12 18.15
CA GLY A 250 2.74 -18.51 18.57
C GLY A 250 1.30 -19.03 18.46
N ILE A 251 0.31 -18.23 18.89
CA ILE A 251 -1.11 -18.59 18.81
C ILE A 251 -1.57 -18.68 17.35
N ALA A 252 -1.23 -17.71 16.51
CA ALA A 252 -1.60 -17.70 15.09
C ALA A 252 -0.94 -18.86 14.32
N TRP A 253 0.31 -19.20 14.66
CA TRP A 253 0.99 -20.34 14.06
C TRP A 253 0.36 -21.67 14.50
N TRP A 254 0.00 -21.80 15.78
CA TRP A 254 -0.71 -22.97 16.28
C TRP A 254 -2.09 -23.14 15.62
N TRP A 255 -2.86 -22.06 15.49
CA TRP A 255 -4.21 -22.10 14.95
C TRP A 255 -4.25 -22.47 13.45
N THR A 256 -3.20 -22.12 12.70
CA THR A 256 -3.07 -22.45 11.27
C THR A 256 -2.48 -23.84 11.02
N LEU A 257 -2.59 -24.74 12.00
CA LEU A 257 -2.09 -26.12 11.94
C LEU A 257 -0.60 -26.21 11.58
N GLN A 258 0.18 -25.23 12.02
CA GLN A 258 1.63 -25.17 11.88
C GLN A 258 2.20 -25.10 10.46
N ALA A 259 1.40 -24.78 9.43
CA ALA A 259 1.83 -24.79 8.03
C ALA A 259 3.13 -24.00 7.76
N SER A 260 3.15 -22.71 8.10
CA SER A 260 4.36 -21.87 8.04
C SER A 260 4.32 -20.81 9.13
N PRO A 261 5.43 -20.57 9.85
CA PRO A 261 5.48 -19.52 10.86
C PRO A 261 5.51 -18.11 10.25
N LEU A 262 5.84 -17.96 8.96
CA LEU A 262 6.06 -16.64 8.35
C LEU A 262 4.78 -15.79 8.23
N PRO A 263 3.63 -16.32 7.74
CA PRO A 263 2.38 -15.56 7.76
C PRO A 263 1.91 -15.21 9.18
N ALA A 264 2.05 -16.14 10.12
CA ALA A 264 1.72 -15.86 11.53
C ALA A 264 2.58 -14.72 12.10
N PHE A 265 3.84 -14.60 11.66
CA PHE A 265 4.71 -13.49 12.02
C PHE A 265 4.23 -12.15 11.43
N GLY A 266 3.68 -12.15 10.21
CA GLY A 266 3.05 -10.96 9.62
C GLY A 266 1.86 -10.44 10.45
N ILE A 267 1.03 -11.33 11.00
CA ILE A 267 -0.03 -10.94 11.95
C ILE A 267 0.57 -10.37 13.25
N ALA A 268 1.63 -10.97 13.78
CA ALA A 268 2.33 -10.43 14.94
C ALA A 268 2.94 -9.04 14.69
N LEU A 269 3.43 -8.77 13.46
CA LEU A 269 3.88 -7.45 13.03
C LEU A 269 2.73 -6.44 12.99
N SER A 270 1.54 -6.84 12.53
CA SER A 270 0.34 -5.99 12.60
C SER A 270 0.03 -5.60 14.05
N VAL A 271 0.01 -6.57 14.97
CA VAL A 271 -0.20 -6.31 16.41
C VAL A 271 0.91 -5.43 17.00
N TRP A 272 2.16 -5.64 16.60
CA TRP A 272 3.29 -4.80 16.99
C TRP A 272 3.08 -3.34 16.59
N ILE A 273 2.68 -3.08 15.35
CA ILE A 273 2.44 -1.71 14.86
C ILE A 273 1.23 -1.10 15.56
N ALA A 274 0.07 -1.79 15.57
CA ALA A 274 -1.14 -1.29 16.20
C ALA A 274 -0.94 -1.03 17.70
N GLY A 275 -0.31 -1.96 18.41
CA GLY A 275 0.01 -1.81 19.82
C GLY A 275 0.96 -0.65 20.08
N SER A 276 1.95 -0.41 19.20
CA SER A 276 2.87 0.72 19.35
C SER A 276 2.14 2.07 19.19
N VAL A 277 1.18 2.15 18.26
CA VAL A 277 0.30 3.33 18.09
C VAL A 277 -0.54 3.55 19.35
N ILE A 278 -1.15 2.50 19.90
CA ILE A 278 -2.00 2.57 21.09
C ILE A 278 -1.18 3.00 22.31
N LEU A 279 0.01 2.43 22.50
CA LEU A 279 0.91 2.80 23.59
C LEU A 279 1.36 4.26 23.46
N GLU A 280 1.79 4.69 22.27
CA GLU A 280 2.23 6.07 22.02
C GLU A 280 1.14 7.09 22.30
N TYR A 281 -0.06 6.82 21.77
CA TYR A 281 -1.21 7.68 21.96
C TYR A 281 -1.67 7.69 23.42
N GLY A 282 -1.67 6.52 24.08
CA GLY A 282 -1.96 6.34 25.50
C GLY A 282 -1.03 7.14 26.40
N GLU A 283 0.28 7.13 26.13
CA GLU A 283 1.27 7.95 26.85
C GLU A 283 0.99 9.45 26.71
N ARG A 284 0.62 9.91 25.51
CA ARG A 284 0.31 11.33 25.26
C ARG A 284 -0.92 11.81 26.02
N ILE A 285 -1.98 10.99 26.07
CA ILE A 285 -3.22 11.33 26.77
C ILE A 285 -3.19 10.94 28.25
N ARG A 286 -2.12 10.27 28.70
CA ARG A 286 -1.94 9.74 30.06
C ARG A 286 -3.09 8.83 30.49
N ILE A 287 -3.55 7.97 29.57
CA ILE A 287 -4.61 6.99 29.89
C ILE A 287 -4.18 6.12 31.08
N PHE A 288 -5.09 5.87 32.01
CA PHE A 288 -4.84 5.17 33.28
C PHE A 288 -3.87 5.83 34.27
N ARG A 289 -3.32 7.02 33.95
CA ARG A 289 -2.48 7.82 34.88
C ARG A 289 -3.18 9.09 35.36
N CYS A 290 -4.39 9.34 34.88
CA CYS A 290 -5.27 10.42 35.33
C CYS A 290 -6.74 10.04 35.09
N PRO A 291 -7.71 10.76 35.68
CA PRO A 291 -9.13 10.51 35.45
C PRO A 291 -9.49 10.53 33.95
N LEU A 292 -10.41 9.66 33.52
CA LEU A 292 -10.78 9.50 32.09
C LEU A 292 -11.22 10.82 31.44
N ARG A 293 -11.93 11.68 32.19
CA ARG A 293 -12.33 13.02 31.72
C ARG A 293 -11.11 13.87 31.35
N GLN A 294 -10.04 13.79 32.13
CA GLN A 294 -8.79 14.53 31.86
C GLN A 294 -8.03 13.93 30.67
N SER A 295 -8.00 12.60 30.54
CA SER A 295 -7.42 11.95 29.35
C SER A 295 -8.19 12.33 28.07
N TRP A 296 -9.51 12.40 28.13
CA TRP A 296 -10.35 12.85 27.01
C TRP A 296 -10.10 14.32 26.64
N GLN A 297 -9.99 15.20 27.64
CA GLN A 297 -9.62 16.60 27.41
C GLN A 297 -8.25 16.71 26.72
N ARG A 298 -7.25 15.95 27.18
CA ARG A 298 -5.94 15.88 26.54
C ARG A 298 -6.04 15.40 25.10
N ALA A 299 -6.80 14.34 24.83
CA ALA A 299 -7.02 13.84 23.49
C ALA A 299 -7.57 14.92 22.55
N ARG A 300 -8.57 15.71 22.98
CA ARG A 300 -9.14 16.82 22.20
C ARG A 300 -8.18 17.98 21.97
N GLN A 301 -7.22 18.17 22.88
CA GLN A 301 -6.20 19.22 22.82
C GLN A 301 -4.97 18.83 22.00
N LEU A 302 -4.82 17.56 21.63
CA LEU A 302 -3.71 17.14 20.76
C LEU A 302 -3.79 17.86 19.40
N PRO A 303 -2.63 18.20 18.81
CA PRO A 303 -2.59 18.71 17.45
C PRO A 303 -3.15 17.68 16.46
N ALA A 304 -3.82 18.15 15.40
CA ALA A 304 -4.34 17.29 14.32
C ALA A 304 -3.28 16.35 13.75
N ALA A 305 -2.04 16.83 13.62
CA ALA A 305 -0.89 16.03 13.19
C ALA A 305 -0.60 14.80 14.07
N SER A 306 -1.02 14.79 15.34
CA SER A 306 -0.89 13.63 16.24
C SER A 306 -1.92 12.57 15.90
N HIS A 307 -3.19 12.96 15.73
CA HIS A 307 -4.25 12.04 15.31
C HIS A 307 -3.97 11.49 13.90
N ALA A 308 -3.53 12.35 12.98
CA ALA A 308 -3.13 11.99 11.62
C ALA A 308 -2.07 10.88 11.62
N MET A 309 -1.01 11.06 12.43
CA MET A 309 0.07 10.10 12.56
C MET A 309 -0.42 8.75 13.10
N SER A 310 -1.19 8.76 14.19
CA SER A 310 -1.74 7.54 14.79
C SER A 310 -2.69 6.81 13.83
N LEU A 311 -3.59 7.54 13.15
CA LEU A 311 -4.55 6.95 12.23
C LEU A 311 -3.86 6.32 11.01
N ALA A 312 -2.85 7.01 10.45
CA ALA A 312 -2.12 6.48 9.30
C ALA A 312 -1.35 5.19 9.64
N HIS A 313 -0.66 5.14 10.78
CA HIS A 313 0.09 3.95 11.17
C HIS A 313 -0.81 2.81 11.66
N LEU A 314 -1.98 3.11 12.24
CA LEU A 314 -3.00 2.09 12.48
C LEU A 314 -3.51 1.52 11.15
N GLY A 315 -3.67 2.36 10.13
CA GLY A 315 -3.98 1.92 8.77
C GLY A 315 -2.93 0.96 8.21
N VAL A 316 -1.63 1.24 8.42
CA VAL A 316 -0.55 0.31 8.06
C VAL A 316 -0.70 -1.02 8.79
N ALA A 317 -1.00 -1.02 10.09
CA ALA A 317 -1.20 -2.26 10.84
C ALA A 317 -2.36 -3.11 10.27
N VAL A 318 -3.51 -2.48 10.01
CA VAL A 318 -4.69 -3.15 9.45
C VAL A 318 -4.40 -3.67 8.03
N PHE A 319 -3.71 -2.88 7.21
CA PHE A 319 -3.27 -3.28 5.88
C PHE A 319 -2.32 -4.49 5.91
N VAL A 320 -1.32 -4.50 6.80
CA VAL A 320 -0.37 -5.62 6.95
C VAL A 320 -1.09 -6.90 7.35
N ALA A 321 -2.09 -6.84 8.24
CA ALA A 321 -2.90 -8.01 8.58
C ALA A 321 -3.69 -8.52 7.37
N GLY A 322 -4.32 -7.61 6.62
CA GLY A 322 -5.06 -7.93 5.40
C GLY A 322 -4.20 -8.64 4.37
N VAL A 323 -3.09 -8.02 3.96
CA VAL A 323 -2.16 -8.57 2.97
C VAL A 323 -1.61 -9.93 3.40
N THR A 324 -1.20 -10.05 4.67
CA THR A 324 -0.63 -11.29 5.20
C THR A 324 -1.64 -12.44 5.10
N ALA A 325 -2.88 -12.22 5.55
CA ALA A 325 -3.89 -13.26 5.57
C ALA A 325 -4.40 -13.59 4.17
N SER A 326 -4.64 -12.59 3.32
CA SER A 326 -5.12 -12.81 1.95
C SER A 326 -4.09 -13.55 1.10
N SER A 327 -2.80 -13.27 1.27
CA SER A 327 -1.75 -13.90 0.46
C SER A 327 -1.37 -15.29 0.96
N ALA A 328 -1.50 -15.57 2.26
CA ALA A 328 -1.06 -16.84 2.84
C ALA A 328 -2.17 -17.86 3.05
N TRP A 329 -3.41 -17.42 3.26
CA TRP A 329 -4.53 -18.28 3.66
C TRP A 329 -5.73 -18.20 2.70
N GLN A 330 -5.54 -17.61 1.52
CA GLN A 330 -6.50 -17.75 0.43
C GLN A 330 -6.67 -19.22 0.06
N THR A 331 -7.92 -19.63 -0.17
CA THR A 331 -8.25 -20.94 -0.72
C THR A 331 -8.94 -20.75 -2.05
N GLU A 332 -8.52 -21.52 -3.06
CA GLU A 332 -9.05 -21.50 -4.42
C GLU A 332 -9.58 -22.89 -4.81
N ILE A 333 -10.74 -22.92 -5.45
CA ILE A 333 -11.31 -24.13 -6.07
C ILE A 333 -11.73 -23.77 -7.49
N ILE A 334 -11.17 -24.50 -8.46
CA ILE A 334 -11.57 -24.41 -9.87
C ILE A 334 -12.29 -25.71 -10.23
N ARG A 335 -13.55 -25.60 -10.65
CA ARG A 335 -14.38 -26.77 -10.96
C ARG A 335 -15.37 -26.47 -12.07
N THR A 336 -15.57 -27.44 -12.97
CA THR A 336 -16.69 -27.41 -13.90
C THR A 336 -17.97 -27.79 -13.16
N MET A 337 -18.96 -26.90 -13.16
CA MET A 337 -20.23 -27.08 -12.45
C MET A 337 -21.40 -27.06 -13.44
N ALA A 338 -22.28 -28.05 -13.35
CA ALA A 338 -23.58 -28.10 -14.01
C ALA A 338 -24.68 -27.52 -13.10
N PRO A 339 -25.81 -27.05 -13.65
CA PRO A 339 -26.94 -26.60 -12.83
C PRO A 339 -27.37 -27.67 -11.82
N GLY A 340 -27.47 -27.30 -10.54
CA GLY A 340 -27.75 -28.18 -9.40
C GLY A 340 -26.50 -28.65 -8.64
N ASP A 341 -25.30 -28.50 -9.22
CA ASP A 341 -24.06 -28.90 -8.55
C ASP A 341 -23.79 -28.06 -7.30
N ARG A 342 -23.20 -28.72 -6.31
CA ARG A 342 -22.83 -28.14 -5.02
C ARG A 342 -21.32 -28.14 -4.84
N GLN A 343 -20.78 -27.07 -4.28
CA GLN A 343 -19.37 -26.95 -3.92
C GLN A 343 -19.21 -26.28 -2.55
N ASP A 344 -18.47 -26.94 -1.67
CA ASP A 344 -18.13 -26.39 -0.35
C ASP A 344 -16.79 -25.65 -0.40
N ILE A 345 -16.71 -24.50 0.28
CA ILE A 345 -15.48 -23.73 0.47
C ILE A 345 -15.57 -22.92 1.77
N ALA A 346 -14.58 -23.08 2.65
CA ALA A 346 -14.44 -22.30 3.90
C ALA A 346 -15.72 -22.20 4.76
N GLY A 347 -16.51 -23.30 4.86
CA GLY A 347 -17.76 -23.34 5.64
C GLY A 347 -19.01 -22.85 4.90
N TYR A 348 -18.88 -22.41 3.65
CA TYR A 348 -19.99 -22.11 2.76
C TYR A 348 -20.25 -23.26 1.80
N THR A 349 -21.53 -23.52 1.51
CA THR A 349 -21.97 -24.38 0.40
C THR A 349 -22.58 -23.50 -0.69
N LEU A 350 -22.00 -23.55 -1.88
CA LEU A 350 -22.48 -22.85 -3.07
C LEU A 350 -23.19 -23.83 -3.98
N VAL A 351 -24.40 -23.47 -4.42
CA VAL A 351 -25.18 -24.24 -5.39
C VAL A 351 -25.26 -23.43 -6.67
N PHE A 352 -24.79 -24.00 -7.79
CA PHE A 352 -24.90 -23.36 -9.09
C PHE A 352 -26.30 -23.58 -9.67
N GLU A 353 -27.10 -22.52 -9.83
CA GLU A 353 -28.45 -22.64 -10.43
C GLU A 353 -28.42 -22.66 -11.96
N GLY A 354 -27.29 -22.25 -12.55
CA GLY A 354 -27.09 -22.15 -14.00
C GLY A 354 -26.60 -20.78 -14.42
N ALA A 355 -26.37 -20.63 -15.73
CA ALA A 355 -26.00 -19.36 -16.35
C ALA A 355 -26.94 -19.03 -17.51
N GLY A 356 -27.16 -17.73 -17.75
CA GLY A 356 -28.01 -17.24 -18.82
C GLY A 356 -27.56 -15.90 -19.35
N MET A 357 -27.97 -15.58 -20.58
CA MET A 357 -27.70 -14.30 -21.19
C MET A 357 -28.59 -13.20 -20.61
N VAL A 358 -28.00 -12.06 -20.27
CA VAL A 358 -28.66 -10.87 -19.74
C VAL A 358 -28.18 -9.65 -20.51
N ALA A 359 -29.11 -8.81 -20.94
CA ALA A 359 -28.79 -7.53 -21.57
C ALA A 359 -28.47 -6.48 -20.50
N GLY A 360 -27.27 -5.89 -20.57
CA GLY A 360 -26.86 -4.73 -19.78
C GLY A 360 -27.16 -3.41 -20.50
N PRO A 361 -26.85 -2.25 -19.87
CA PRO A 361 -27.12 -0.94 -20.48
C PRO A 361 -26.34 -0.67 -21.77
N ASN A 362 -25.12 -1.21 -21.87
CA ASN A 362 -24.19 -1.01 -22.98
C ASN A 362 -23.33 -2.26 -23.28
N TYR A 363 -23.73 -3.42 -22.78
CA TYR A 363 -23.06 -4.70 -22.94
C TYR A 363 -24.06 -5.84 -22.93
N ASP A 364 -23.68 -6.99 -23.48
CA ASP A 364 -24.35 -8.27 -23.23
C ASP A 364 -23.54 -9.05 -22.21
N ALA A 365 -24.20 -9.72 -21.27
CA ALA A 365 -23.54 -10.50 -20.24
C ALA A 365 -24.06 -11.93 -20.21
N GLU A 366 -23.16 -12.88 -19.99
CA GLU A 366 -23.50 -14.19 -19.50
C GLU A 366 -23.39 -14.16 -17.97
N ARG A 367 -24.51 -14.35 -17.28
CA ARG A 367 -24.59 -14.26 -15.82
C ARG A 367 -24.81 -15.63 -15.23
N GLY A 368 -23.92 -16.03 -14.33
CA GLY A 368 -24.07 -17.21 -13.49
C GLY A 368 -24.88 -16.88 -12.26
N THR A 369 -25.61 -17.86 -11.71
CA THR A 369 -26.31 -17.70 -10.44
C THR A 369 -25.84 -18.75 -9.44
N PHE A 370 -25.43 -18.29 -8.26
CA PHE A 370 -25.01 -19.14 -7.15
C PHE A 370 -25.80 -18.80 -5.89
N VAL A 371 -26.43 -19.81 -5.29
CA VAL A 371 -27.04 -19.69 -3.96
C VAL A 371 -26.01 -20.10 -2.91
N VAL A 372 -25.73 -19.20 -1.98
CA VAL A 372 -24.75 -19.41 -0.91
C VAL A 372 -25.48 -19.71 0.39
N THR A 373 -25.12 -20.83 1.00
CA THR A 373 -25.62 -21.24 2.32
C THR A 373 -24.47 -21.49 3.29
N ALA A 374 -24.70 -21.29 4.58
CA ALA A 374 -23.79 -21.68 5.65
C ALA A 374 -24.62 -22.29 6.79
N ASP A 375 -24.20 -23.44 7.32
CA ASP A 375 -24.94 -24.20 8.33
C ASP A 375 -26.44 -24.43 7.98
N GLY A 376 -26.72 -24.67 6.70
CA GLY A 376 -28.07 -24.86 6.18
C GLY A 376 -28.94 -23.60 6.09
N ARG A 377 -28.41 -22.42 6.45
CA ARG A 377 -29.11 -21.12 6.31
C ARG A 377 -28.68 -20.41 5.03
N HIS A 378 -29.64 -19.78 4.37
CA HIS A 378 -29.37 -18.91 3.22
C HIS A 378 -28.61 -17.66 3.66
N ILE A 379 -27.45 -17.41 3.05
CA ILE A 379 -26.61 -16.24 3.31
C ILE A 379 -26.86 -15.16 2.26
N THR A 380 -26.65 -15.51 0.98
CA THR A 380 -26.80 -14.57 -0.13
C THR A 380 -26.92 -15.33 -1.46
N ARG A 381 -27.27 -14.60 -2.51
CA ARG A 381 -27.13 -15.01 -3.91
C ARG A 381 -25.96 -14.24 -4.54
N LEU A 382 -25.13 -14.92 -5.31
CA LEU A 382 -24.00 -14.34 -6.03
C LEU A 382 -24.20 -14.50 -7.54
N GLU A 383 -24.03 -13.40 -8.26
CA GLU A 383 -24.34 -13.31 -9.69
C GLU A 383 -23.13 -12.82 -10.50
N PRO A 384 -22.08 -13.64 -10.69
CA PRO A 384 -20.91 -13.24 -11.47
C PRO A 384 -21.28 -13.13 -12.96
N GLU A 385 -20.61 -12.22 -13.67
CA GLU A 385 -20.88 -11.98 -15.08
C GLU A 385 -19.63 -12.11 -15.94
N ARG A 386 -19.85 -12.52 -17.18
CA ARG A 386 -18.90 -12.37 -18.27
C ARG A 386 -19.50 -11.41 -19.29
N ARG A 387 -18.97 -10.19 -19.35
CA ARG A 387 -19.50 -9.11 -20.18
C ARG A 387 -18.82 -9.06 -21.53
N SER A 388 -19.60 -8.79 -22.56
CA SER A 388 -19.15 -8.58 -23.94
C SER A 388 -19.56 -7.19 -24.40
N TYR A 389 -18.57 -6.37 -24.75
CA TYR A 389 -18.78 -5.03 -25.29
C TYR A 389 -18.56 -5.07 -26.81
N LEU A 390 -19.65 -5.03 -27.58
CA LEU A 390 -19.63 -5.23 -29.03
C LEU A 390 -18.81 -4.15 -29.77
N VAL A 391 -18.93 -2.88 -29.36
CA VAL A 391 -18.25 -1.76 -30.02
C VAL A 391 -16.73 -1.81 -29.82
N GLN A 392 -16.29 -2.17 -28.61
CA GLN A 392 -14.88 -2.30 -28.25
C GLN A 392 -14.29 -3.67 -28.58
N ALA A 393 -15.12 -4.62 -29.05
CA ALA A 393 -14.75 -6.02 -29.29
C ALA A 393 -13.98 -6.67 -28.11
N THR A 394 -14.34 -6.29 -26.87
CA THR A 394 -13.64 -6.71 -25.65
C THR A 394 -14.58 -7.52 -24.77
N ARG A 395 -14.04 -8.57 -24.13
CA ARG A 395 -14.72 -9.34 -23.09
C ARG A 395 -14.08 -9.04 -21.74
N THR A 396 -14.90 -8.80 -20.73
CA THR A 396 -14.45 -8.57 -19.36
C THR A 396 -15.17 -9.51 -18.40
N THR A 397 -14.60 -9.67 -17.22
CA THR A 397 -15.17 -10.46 -16.14
C THR A 397 -15.73 -9.48 -15.10
N GLU A 398 -16.82 -9.84 -14.45
CA GLU A 398 -17.29 -9.19 -13.24
C GLU A 398 -17.44 -10.28 -12.18
N ALA A 399 -16.61 -10.22 -11.15
CA ALA A 399 -16.71 -11.17 -10.05
C ALA A 399 -17.90 -10.84 -9.14
N ALA A 400 -18.56 -11.88 -8.62
CA ALA A 400 -19.54 -11.70 -7.55
C ALA A 400 -18.88 -11.96 -6.21
N ILE A 401 -19.02 -11.00 -5.29
CA ILE A 401 -18.29 -10.99 -4.02
C ILE A 401 -19.28 -10.82 -2.87
N HIS A 402 -19.25 -11.74 -1.91
CA HIS A 402 -19.88 -11.57 -0.61
C HIS A 402 -18.82 -11.17 0.41
N THR A 403 -18.82 -9.89 0.78
CA THR A 403 -17.88 -9.33 1.74
C THR A 403 -18.43 -9.40 3.17
N THR A 404 -17.65 -10.00 4.06
CA THR A 404 -17.84 -9.93 5.52
C THR A 404 -16.80 -9.01 6.15
N LEU A 405 -16.78 -8.87 7.47
CA LEU A 405 -15.70 -8.13 8.14
C LEU A 405 -14.34 -8.85 8.03
N PHE A 406 -14.33 -10.18 7.86
CA PHE A 406 -13.12 -10.99 7.99
C PHE A 406 -12.71 -11.73 6.73
N ALA A 407 -13.55 -11.79 5.70
CA ALA A 407 -13.25 -12.47 4.47
C ALA A 407 -14.20 -12.04 3.35
N ASP A 408 -13.75 -12.21 2.12
CA ASP A 408 -14.58 -12.20 0.94
C ASP A 408 -14.78 -13.64 0.44
N LEU A 409 -16.03 -14.01 0.15
CA LEU A 409 -16.35 -15.15 -0.70
C LEU A 409 -16.52 -14.63 -2.12
N TYR A 410 -15.71 -15.13 -3.04
CA TYR A 410 -15.54 -14.56 -4.37
C TYR A 410 -15.78 -15.63 -5.43
N VAL A 411 -16.60 -15.30 -6.43
CA VAL A 411 -17.02 -16.24 -7.47
C VAL A 411 -16.79 -15.63 -8.84
N VAL A 412 -16.21 -16.42 -9.74
CA VAL A 412 -15.99 -16.05 -11.13
C VAL A 412 -16.57 -17.13 -12.04
N LEU A 413 -17.32 -16.67 -13.04
CA LEU A 413 -17.83 -17.50 -14.11
C LEU A 413 -16.81 -17.52 -15.26
N GLY A 414 -16.30 -18.70 -15.58
CA GLY A 414 -15.42 -18.96 -16.72
C GLY A 414 -16.17 -19.43 -17.95
N ASP A 415 -15.49 -20.17 -18.81
CA ASP A 415 -16.04 -20.66 -20.07
C ASP A 415 -17.11 -21.75 -19.88
N ALA A 416 -18.08 -21.78 -20.79
CA ALA A 416 -19.04 -22.87 -20.91
C ALA A 416 -18.31 -24.17 -21.29
N ALA A 417 -18.69 -25.27 -20.64
CA ALA A 417 -18.10 -26.60 -20.78
C ALA A 417 -19.09 -27.61 -21.41
N GLY A 418 -20.16 -27.13 -22.05
CA GLY A 418 -21.22 -27.96 -22.64
C GLY A 418 -22.35 -28.28 -21.66
N GLU A 419 -23.54 -28.65 -22.19
CA GLU A 419 -24.71 -29.08 -21.39
C GLU A 419 -25.13 -28.11 -20.25
N GLY A 420 -24.90 -26.81 -20.43
CA GLY A 420 -25.18 -25.78 -19.42
C GLY A 420 -24.14 -25.68 -18.29
N ALA A 421 -23.12 -26.53 -18.30
CA ALA A 421 -22.03 -26.50 -17.34
C ALA A 421 -21.01 -25.40 -17.67
N HIS A 422 -20.36 -24.87 -16.63
CA HIS A 422 -19.37 -23.80 -16.74
C HIS A 422 -18.15 -24.08 -15.86
N VAL A 423 -16.97 -23.64 -16.29
CA VAL A 423 -15.79 -23.59 -15.42
C VAL A 423 -16.00 -22.47 -14.41
N VAL A 424 -16.10 -22.81 -13.14
CA VAL A 424 -16.30 -21.87 -12.04
C VAL A 424 -15.04 -21.79 -11.20
N ARG A 425 -14.64 -20.57 -10.82
CA ARG A 425 -13.58 -20.35 -9.84
C ARG A 425 -14.17 -19.76 -8.57
N LEU A 426 -13.93 -20.42 -7.45
CA LEU A 426 -14.36 -20.03 -6.14
C LEU A 426 -13.14 -19.69 -5.29
N TYR A 427 -13.17 -18.53 -4.66
CA TYR A 427 -12.13 -18.12 -3.71
C TYR A 427 -12.76 -17.77 -2.37
N HIS A 428 -12.06 -18.11 -1.30
CA HIS A 428 -12.27 -17.51 0.00
C HIS A 428 -11.01 -16.75 0.37
N ASN A 429 -11.18 -15.45 0.57
CA ASN A 429 -10.11 -14.46 0.68
C ASN A 429 -10.12 -13.82 2.08
N PRO A 430 -9.33 -14.35 3.03
CA PRO A 430 -9.30 -13.82 4.39
C PRO A 430 -8.75 -12.39 4.43
N LEU A 431 -9.40 -11.54 5.22
CA LEU A 431 -9.04 -10.16 5.55
C LEU A 431 -8.77 -9.23 4.36
N VAL A 432 -9.21 -9.55 3.14
CA VAL A 432 -9.17 -8.59 2.02
C VAL A 432 -9.87 -7.26 2.36
N PRO A 433 -11.02 -7.24 3.06
CA PRO A 433 -11.64 -5.99 3.54
C PRO A 433 -10.72 -5.10 4.39
N TRP A 434 -9.73 -5.69 5.08
CA TRP A 434 -8.77 -4.98 5.90
C TRP A 434 -7.66 -4.31 5.07
N ILE A 435 -7.36 -4.82 3.88
CA ILE A 435 -6.47 -4.13 2.93
C ILE A 435 -7.07 -2.76 2.60
N TRP A 436 -8.35 -2.77 2.25
CA TRP A 436 -9.11 -1.56 1.91
C TRP A 436 -9.31 -0.64 3.11
N GLY A 437 -9.72 -1.20 4.26
CA GLY A 437 -9.86 -0.46 5.50
C GLY A 437 -8.55 0.19 5.95
N GLY A 438 -7.43 -0.53 5.85
CA GLY A 438 -6.09 -0.03 6.16
C GLY A 438 -5.68 1.13 5.25
N ALA A 439 -5.92 1.01 3.94
CA ALA A 439 -5.66 2.08 2.98
C ALA A 439 -6.53 3.33 3.22
N LEU A 440 -7.82 3.13 3.54
CA LEU A 440 -8.72 4.23 3.90
C LEU A 440 -8.29 4.94 5.19
N LEU A 441 -7.84 4.19 6.21
CA LEU A 441 -7.29 4.77 7.43
C LEU A 441 -6.01 5.57 7.15
N MET A 442 -5.13 5.06 6.28
CA MET A 442 -3.94 5.79 5.81
C MET A 442 -4.31 7.11 5.13
N ALA A 443 -5.23 7.07 4.16
CA ALA A 443 -5.71 8.26 3.45
C ALA A 443 -6.41 9.26 4.39
N ALA A 444 -7.25 8.78 5.31
CA ALA A 444 -7.90 9.60 6.32
C ALA A 444 -6.88 10.27 7.26
N GLY A 445 -5.84 9.54 7.67
CA GLY A 445 -4.72 10.10 8.44
C GLY A 445 -4.02 11.24 7.68
N GLY A 446 -3.77 11.03 6.38
CA GLY A 446 -3.25 12.06 5.48
C GLY A 446 -4.14 13.30 5.41
N ALA A 447 -5.44 13.13 5.19
CA ALA A 447 -6.42 14.20 5.13
C ALA A 447 -6.53 14.99 6.45
N ILE A 448 -6.58 14.32 7.61
CA ILE A 448 -6.56 14.97 8.92
C ILE A 448 -5.29 15.80 9.10
N GLY A 449 -4.15 15.31 8.61
CA GLY A 449 -2.88 16.02 8.71
C GLY A 449 -2.82 17.32 7.89
N LEU A 450 -3.70 17.49 6.89
CA LEU A 450 -3.86 18.73 6.13
C LEU A 450 -4.68 19.79 6.87
N VAL A 451 -5.49 19.40 7.85
CA VAL A 451 -6.31 20.32 8.64
C VAL A 451 -5.42 21.17 9.55
N ARG A 452 -5.13 22.40 9.14
CA ARG A 452 -4.47 23.40 9.99
C ARG A 452 -5.44 23.87 11.06
N ARG A 453 -5.29 23.41 12.31
CA ARG A 453 -5.81 24.17 13.44
C ARG A 453 -4.99 25.46 13.55
N LYS A 454 -5.65 26.62 13.43
CA LYS A 454 -5.07 27.92 13.78
C LYS A 454 -4.70 27.89 15.26
N THR A 455 -3.46 27.58 15.59
CA THR A 455 -2.90 27.81 16.93
C THR A 455 -1.75 28.79 16.78
N GLY A 456 -2.08 30.08 16.78
CA GLY A 456 -1.20 31.24 17.00
C GLY A 456 0.00 31.42 16.05
N PRO A 457 0.56 32.63 15.96
CA PRO A 457 1.90 32.80 15.38
C PRO A 457 2.95 32.13 16.28
N PRO A 458 4.12 31.76 15.70
CA PRO A 458 5.21 31.07 16.40
C PRO A 458 5.90 31.88 17.49
#